data_AF-A0A9E0M3M5-F1
#
_entry.id   AF-A0A9E0M3M5-F1
#
_cell.length_a   1.000
_cell.length_b   1.000
_cell.length_c   1.000
_cell.angle_alpha   90.00
_cell.angle_beta   90.00
_cell.angle_gamma   90.00
#
_symmetry.space_group_name_H-M   'P 1'
#
loop_
_entity.id
_entity.type
_entity.pdbx_description
1 polymer ?
#
loop_
_entity_poly.entity_id
_entity_poly.type
_entity_poly.pdbx_seq_one_letter_code
_entity_poly.pdbx_strand_id
1 'polypeptide(L)'
;ERSLKEMQRQAEIATDTGARWLDAMMRLFPDVRAGDRITGVHRPGTGARFFVNGRLQGELPDSDFARLFFGIWLSPRTSEPALREALLGPGAR
;
A
#
# COMPACT_ATOMS: atom_id res chain seq x y z
N GLU A 1 -9.31 1.27 -6.47
CA GLU A 1 -9.33 2.73 -6.76
C GLU A 1 -9.00 3.63 -5.56
N ARG A 2 -9.62 3.47 -4.37
CA ARG A 2 -9.35 4.33 -3.20
C ARG A 2 -7.86 4.44 -2.85
N SER A 3 -7.11 3.32 -2.86
CA SER A 3 -5.68 3.32 -2.55
C SER A 3 -4.87 4.24 -3.47
N LEU A 4 -5.20 4.32 -4.77
CA LEU A 4 -4.51 5.21 -5.71
C LEU A 4 -4.77 6.68 -5.35
N LYS A 5 -5.99 7.04 -4.96
CA LYS A 5 -6.32 8.40 -4.51
C LYS A 5 -5.53 8.79 -3.27
N GLU A 6 -5.40 7.89 -2.29
CA GLU A 6 -4.59 8.15 -1.09
C GLU A 6 -3.09 8.28 -1.42
N MET A 7 -2.58 7.55 -2.42
CA MET A 7 -1.20 7.72 -2.89
C MET A 7 -1.01 9.08 -3.58
N GLN A 8 -1.97 9.52 -4.40
CA GLN A 8 -1.95 10.82 -5.09
C GLN A 8 -2.00 12.02 -4.13
N ARG A 9 -2.57 11.87 -2.93
CA ARG A 9 -2.50 12.89 -1.87
C ARG A 9 -1.09 13.08 -1.31
N GLN A 10 -0.25 12.05 -1.43
CA GLN A 10 1.09 12.06 -0.87
C GLN A 10 2.15 12.56 -1.85
N ALA A 11 1.92 12.41 -3.16
CA ALA A 11 2.84 12.84 -4.21
C ALA A 11 2.11 12.95 -5.56
N GLU A 12 2.66 13.75 -6.46
CA GLU A 12 2.23 13.74 -7.86
C GLU A 12 2.59 12.38 -8.50
N ILE A 13 1.62 11.78 -9.17
CA ILE A 13 1.77 10.49 -9.86
C ILE A 13 1.29 10.70 -11.29
N ALA A 14 2.19 10.46 -12.25
CA ALA A 14 1.84 10.50 -13.67
C ALA A 14 0.70 9.53 -13.98
N THR A 15 -0.23 9.93 -14.85
CA THR A 15 -1.45 9.18 -15.18
C THR A 15 -1.16 7.72 -15.56
N ASP A 16 -0.18 7.49 -16.45
CA ASP A 16 0.18 6.15 -16.92
C ASP A 16 0.76 5.29 -15.79
N THR A 17 1.57 5.87 -14.90
CA THR A 17 2.09 5.18 -13.72
C THR A 17 0.97 4.83 -12.75
N GLY A 18 0.05 5.76 -12.50
CA GLY A 18 -1.13 5.52 -11.67
C GLY A 18 -2.01 4.40 -12.22
N ALA A 19 -2.24 4.37 -13.53
CA ALA A 19 -2.98 3.31 -14.21
C ALA A 19 -2.30 1.95 -14.05
N ARG A 20 -0.99 1.86 -14.27
CA ARG A 20 -0.21 0.61 -14.06
C ARG A 20 -0.29 0.12 -12.63
N TRP A 21 -0.17 1.01 -11.64
CA TRP A 21 -0.27 0.62 -10.23
C TRP A 21 -1.68 0.17 -9.86
N LEU A 22 -2.72 0.85 -10.35
CA LEU A 22 -4.10 0.42 -10.13
C LEU A 22 -4.36 -0.97 -10.69
N ASP A 23 -3.94 -1.22 -11.92
CA ASP A 23 -4.05 -2.51 -12.60
C ASP A 23 -3.27 -3.62 -11.87
N ALA A 24 -2.06 -3.32 -11.38
CA ALA A 24 -1.31 -4.24 -10.53
C ALA A 24 -2.05 -4.57 -9.22
N MET A 25 -2.60 -3.57 -8.53
CA MET A 25 -3.39 -3.78 -7.32
C MET A 25 -4.65 -4.63 -7.59
N MET A 26 -5.35 -4.40 -8.70
CA MET A 26 -6.54 -5.20 -9.06
C MET A 26 -6.19 -6.68 -9.31
N ARG A 27 -5.01 -6.97 -9.85
CA ARG A 27 -4.53 -8.36 -10.00
C ARG A 27 -4.08 -9.01 -8.69
N LEU A 28 -3.49 -8.21 -7.79
CA LEU A 28 -2.88 -8.69 -6.55
C LEU A 28 -3.87 -8.79 -5.39
N PHE A 29 -4.98 -8.06 -5.44
CA PHE A 29 -5.99 -8.03 -4.38
C PHE A 29 -7.30 -8.62 -4.92
N PRO A 30 -7.51 -9.94 -4.75
CA PRO A 30 -8.77 -10.55 -5.15
C PRO A 30 -9.92 -10.03 -4.28
N ASP A 31 -11.15 -10.35 -4.67
CA ASP A 31 -12.31 -10.10 -3.83
C ASP A 31 -12.13 -10.79 -2.47
N VAL A 32 -12.09 -9.98 -1.41
CA VAL A 32 -11.95 -10.45 -0.03
C VAL A 32 -13.31 -10.65 0.60
N ARG A 33 -13.45 -11.75 1.35
CA ARG A 33 -14.60 -12.04 2.19
C ARG A 33 -14.25 -11.81 3.66
N ALA A 34 -15.27 -11.76 4.51
CA ALA A 34 -15.05 -11.75 5.95
C ALA A 34 -14.19 -12.97 6.36
N GLY A 35 -13.09 -12.69 7.06
CA GLY A 35 -12.10 -13.71 7.47
C GLY A 35 -10.88 -13.82 6.55
N ASP A 36 -10.92 -13.28 5.33
CA ASP A 36 -9.73 -13.21 4.48
C ASP A 36 -8.72 -12.19 5.00
N ARG A 37 -7.43 -12.49 4.79
CA ARG A 37 -6.33 -11.61 5.18
C ARG A 37 -5.38 -11.36 4.03
N ILE A 38 -5.25 -10.10 3.65
CA ILE A 38 -4.18 -9.63 2.77
C ILE A 38 -3.03 -9.12 3.65
N THR A 39 -1.82 -9.59 3.37
CA THR A 39 -0.59 -9.12 4.03
C THR A 39 0.33 -8.50 2.99
N GLY A 40 0.66 -7.22 3.15
CA GLY A 40 1.68 -6.54 2.37
C GLY A 40 3.01 -6.51 3.11
N VAL A 41 4.08 -6.96 2.45
CA VAL A 41 5.45 -6.91 2.98
C VAL A 41 6.23 -5.86 2.20
N HIS A 42 6.56 -4.75 2.86
CA HIS A 42 7.43 -3.72 2.31
C HIS A 42 8.88 -4.24 2.24
N ARG A 43 9.50 -4.11 1.07
CA ARG A 43 10.92 -4.42 0.85
C ARG A 43 11.62 -3.13 0.47
N PRO A 44 12.23 -2.42 1.45
CA PRO A 44 12.85 -1.11 1.22
C PRO A 44 13.80 -1.12 0.03
N GLY A 45 13.69 -0.11 -0.83
CA GLY A 45 14.48 0.03 -2.05
C GLY A 45 14.14 -0.94 -3.19
N THR A 46 13.19 -1.86 -3.00
CA THR A 46 12.81 -2.85 -4.02
C THR A 46 11.34 -2.74 -4.43
N GLY A 47 10.41 -2.74 -3.47
CA GLY A 47 8.98 -2.80 -3.76
C GLY A 47 8.18 -3.50 -2.67
N ALA A 48 7.11 -4.21 -3.05
CA ALA A 48 6.22 -4.89 -2.12
C ALA A 48 5.86 -6.31 -2.57
N ARG A 49 5.71 -7.22 -1.60
CA ARG A 49 5.11 -8.56 -1.81
C ARG A 49 3.76 -8.63 -1.14
N PHE A 50 2.82 -9.34 -1.75
CA PHE A 50 1.48 -9.49 -1.23
C PHE A 50 1.09 -10.96 -1.07
N PHE A 51 0.48 -11.25 0.06
CA PHE A 51 0.02 -12.57 0.43
C PHE A 51 -1.47 -12.53 0.71
N VAL A 52 -2.22 -13.51 0.23
CA VAL A 52 -3.64 -13.71 0.54
C VAL A 52 -3.75 -15.01 1.33
N ASN A 53 -4.26 -14.94 2.55
CA ASN A 53 -4.40 -16.08 3.45
C ASN A 53 -3.08 -16.86 3.62
N GLY A 54 -1.96 -16.13 3.69
CA GLY A 54 -0.61 -16.68 3.85
C GLY A 54 0.05 -17.20 2.57
N ARG A 55 -0.66 -17.24 1.44
CA ARG A 55 -0.11 -17.66 0.14
C ARG A 55 0.37 -16.45 -0.63
N LEU A 56 1.57 -16.52 -1.21
CA LEU A 56 2.10 -15.46 -2.06
C LEU A 56 1.18 -15.30 -3.28
N GLN A 57 0.61 -14.11 -3.43
CA GLN A 57 -0.22 -13.74 -4.58
C GLN A 57 0.62 -13.07 -5.67
N GLY A 58 1.66 -12.32 -5.27
CA GLY A 58 2.61 -11.74 -6.19
C GLY A 58 3.44 -10.63 -5.58
N GLU A 59 4.22 -9.95 -6.41
CA GLU A 59 5.05 -8.83 -6.02
C GLU A 59 4.99 -7.72 -7.05
N LEU A 60 5.19 -6.48 -6.58
CA LEU A 60 5.33 -5.30 -7.41
C LEU A 60 6.71 -4.69 -7.11
N PRO A 61 7.72 -4.90 -7.97
CA PRO A 61 9.09 -4.41 -7.76
C PRO A 61 9.21 -2.94 -8.15
N ASP A 62 8.48 -2.10 -7.43
CA ASP A 62 8.48 -0.64 -7.61
C ASP A 62 8.57 0.02 -6.23
N SER A 63 9.72 0.64 -5.95
CA SER A 63 10.00 1.27 -4.66
C SER A 63 9.14 2.48 -4.38
N ASP A 64 8.77 3.25 -5.42
CA ASP A 64 7.90 4.41 -5.27
C ASP A 64 6.47 3.99 -4.99
N PHE A 65 5.98 2.97 -5.69
CA PHE A 65 4.72 2.34 -5.35
C PHE A 65 4.70 1.92 -3.89
N ALA A 66 5.70 1.14 -3.45
CA ALA A 66 5.71 0.59 -2.10
C ALA A 66 5.74 1.70 -1.04
N ARG A 67 6.62 2.70 -1.23
CA ARG A 67 6.70 3.86 -0.34
C ARG A 67 5.36 4.57 -0.20
N LEU A 68 4.67 4.83 -1.31
CA LEU A 68 3.39 5.55 -1.30
C LEU A 68 2.24 4.69 -0.78
N PHE A 69 2.20 3.40 -1.13
CA PHE A 69 1.17 2.46 -0.72
C PHE A 69 1.18 2.22 0.79
N PHE A 70 2.33 1.89 1.38
CA PHE A 70 2.43 1.78 2.84
C PHE A 70 2.29 3.15 3.53
N GLY A 71 2.68 4.22 2.82
CA GLY A 71 2.46 5.60 3.22
C GLY A 71 0.99 5.96 3.44
N ILE A 72 0.03 5.23 2.83
CA ILE A 72 -1.41 5.45 3.08
C ILE A 72 -1.71 5.43 4.59
N TRP A 73 -1.00 4.60 5.36
CA TRP A 73 -1.16 4.51 6.81
C TRP A 73 -0.03 5.17 7.60
N LEU A 74 1.22 5.12 7.09
CA LEU A 74 2.40 5.50 7.88
C LEU A 74 2.91 6.92 7.59
N SER A 75 2.52 7.50 6.44
CA SER A 75 2.96 8.83 6.03
C SER A 75 2.37 9.90 6.95
N PRO A 76 3.11 10.98 7.27
CA PRO A 76 2.53 12.15 7.93
C PRO A 76 1.42 12.82 7.10
N ARG A 77 1.30 12.50 5.81
CA ARG A 77 0.23 12.97 4.91
C ARG A 77 -0.97 12.01 4.82
N THR A 78 -1.07 11.00 5.69
CA THR A 78 -2.20 10.06 5.73
C THR A 78 -3.53 10.77 5.99
N SER A 79 -4.62 10.23 5.43
CA SER A 79 -5.98 10.66 5.77
C SER A 79 -6.46 10.13 7.13
N GLU A 80 -5.72 9.22 7.78
CA GLU A 80 -6.10 8.57 9.05
C GLU A 80 -5.04 8.79 10.15
N PRO A 81 -4.84 10.03 10.66
CA PRO A 81 -3.75 10.33 11.60
C PRO A 81 -3.81 9.52 12.90
N ALA A 82 -5.00 9.26 13.43
CA ALA A 82 -5.15 8.48 14.66
C ALA A 82 -4.67 7.02 14.49
N LEU A 83 -4.97 6.41 13.33
CA LEU A 83 -4.51 5.06 13.00
C LEU A 83 -2.98 5.04 12.84
N ARG A 84 -2.39 6.07 12.23
CA ARG A 84 -0.93 6.21 12.14
C ARG A 84 -0.27 6.18 13.51
N GLU A 85 -0.73 7.02 14.43
CA GLU A 85 -0.16 7.07 15.79
C GLU A 85 -0.27 5.70 16.48
N ALA A 86 -1.39 5.00 16.31
CA ALA A 86 -1.56 3.65 16.86
C ALA A 86 -0.59 2.62 16.23
N LEU A 87 -0.31 2.72 14.92
CA LEU A 87 0.61 1.83 14.22
C LEU A 87 2.07 2.10 14.53
N LEU A 88 2.44 3.36 14.75
CA LEU A 88 3.81 3.76 15.06
C LEU A 88 4.16 3.61 16.55
N GLY A 89 3.15 3.65 17.42
CA GLY A 89 3.29 3.50 18.85
C GLY A 89 3.88 4.74 19.56
N PRO A 90 3.80 4.78 20.90
CA PRO A 90 4.35 5.85 21.72
C PRO A 90 5.89 5.79 21.74
N GLY A 91 6.52 6.34 20.73
CA GLY A 91 7.98 6.36 20.59
C GLY A 91 8.49 6.75 19.22
N ALA A 92 7.64 6.73 18.20
CA ALA A 92 7.96 7.27 16.88
C ALA A 92 7.82 8.80 16.89
N ARG A 93 8.83 9.49 17.43
CA ARG A 93 9.05 10.93 17.22
C ARG A 93 10.21 11.14 16.28
#